data_AF-A0A818FT27-F1
#
_entry.id   AF-A0A818FT27-F1
#
_cell.length_a   1.000
_cell.length_b   1.000
_cell.length_c   1.000
_cell.angle_alpha   90.00
_cell.angle_beta   90.00
_cell.angle_gamma   90.00
#
_symmetry.space_group_name_H-M   'P 1'
#
loop_
_entity.id
_entity.type
_entity.pdbx_description
1 polymer ?
#
loop_
_entity_poly.entity_id
_entity_poly.type
_entity_poly.pdbx_seq_one_letter_code
_entity_poly.pdbx_strand_id
1 'polypeptide(L)'
;MQEVVVEAPPGNVIGIIKQEGSSWRMNYVIKDAHEQPILNIIGPCCICDGPYSCCCENKFTLFGSDRITEIGAIYKKYSGFLKEAFTSSDVFSMHGEFMDLF
;
A
#
# COMPACT_ATOMS: atom_id res chain seq x y z
N MET A 1 -10.86 11.26 -3.88
CA MET A 1 -9.60 11.31 -3.09
C MET A 1 -9.99 10.97 -1.66
N GLN A 2 -9.41 9.92 -1.08
CA GLN A 2 -9.77 9.40 0.25
C GLN A 2 -8.64 9.66 1.25
N GLU A 3 -9.02 9.90 2.50
CA GLU A 3 -8.12 10.16 3.62
C GLU A 3 -8.58 9.37 4.83
N VAL A 4 -7.62 8.80 5.55
CA VAL A 4 -7.85 8.00 6.76
C VAL A 4 -6.94 8.55 7.85
N VAL A 5 -7.55 8.99 8.95
CA VAL A 5 -6.82 9.44 10.14
C VAL A 5 -6.64 8.25 11.08
N VAL A 6 -5.42 8.05 11.55
CA VAL A 6 -5.07 7.00 12.49
C VAL A 6 -4.86 7.64 13.85
N GLU A 7 -5.65 7.24 14.84
CA GLU A 7 -5.62 7.76 16.20
C GLU A 7 -5.35 6.65 17.21
N ALA A 8 -4.49 6.92 18.20
CA ALA A 8 -4.27 6.05 19.35
C ALA A 8 -3.73 6.84 20.55
N PRO A 9 -4.42 6.89 21.71
CA PRO A 9 -5.83 6.53 21.96
C PRO A 9 -6.82 7.45 21.18
N PRO A 10 -8.14 7.18 21.19
CA PRO A 10 -9.11 8.03 20.48
C PRO A 10 -8.97 9.51 20.87
N GLY A 11 -8.84 10.39 19.87
CA GLY A 11 -8.54 11.82 20.05
C GLY A 11 -7.06 12.20 20.00
N ASN A 12 -6.14 11.24 19.89
CA ASN A 12 -4.71 11.48 19.66
C ASN A 12 -4.30 10.96 18.27
N VAL A 13 -4.21 11.87 17.30
CA VAL A 13 -3.78 11.55 15.94
C VAL A 13 -2.30 11.17 15.95
N ILE A 14 -1.99 9.96 15.48
CA ILE A 14 -0.62 9.45 15.37
C ILE A 14 -0.12 9.43 13.92
N GLY A 15 -1.04 9.50 12.96
CA GLY A 15 -0.69 9.56 11.55
C GLY A 15 -1.90 9.68 10.64
N ILE A 16 -1.64 9.99 9.38
CA ILE A 16 -2.65 10.24 8.36
C ILE A 16 -2.25 9.49 7.10
N ILE A 17 -3.19 8.75 6.52
CA ILE A 17 -3.00 8.04 5.26
C ILE A 17 -3.84 8.76 4.20
N LYS A 18 -3.18 9.28 3.17
CA LYS A 18 -3.84 9.99 2.07
C LYS A 18 -3.65 9.24 0.77
N GLN A 19 -4.75 8.95 0.07
CA GLN A 19 -4.67 8.40 -1.28
C GLN A 19 -4.45 9.54 -2.28
N GLU A 20 -3.27 9.57 -2.89
CA GLU A 20 -2.90 10.52 -3.94
C GLU A 20 -2.89 9.80 -5.31
N GLY A 21 -3.00 10.55 -6.40
CA GLY A 21 -2.97 9.99 -7.75
C GLY A 21 -4.34 9.85 -8.40
N SER A 22 -4.43 8.95 -9.37
CA SER A 22 -5.53 8.85 -10.33
C SER A 22 -6.03 7.40 -10.37
N SER A 23 -7.27 7.14 -10.78
CA SER A 23 -7.88 5.79 -10.67
C SER A 23 -7.06 4.65 -11.29
N TRP A 24 -6.16 4.96 -12.23
CA TRP A 24 -5.24 4.02 -12.88
C TRP A 24 -3.88 3.84 -12.18
N ARG A 25 -3.55 4.63 -11.16
CA ARG A 25 -2.28 4.56 -10.42
C ARG A 25 -2.57 4.83 -8.96
N MET A 26 -2.64 3.74 -8.20
CA MET A 26 -2.82 3.81 -6.76
C MET A 26 -1.53 4.35 -6.12
N ASN A 27 -1.62 5.50 -5.45
CA ASN A 27 -0.54 6.03 -4.62
C ASN A 27 -1.12 6.38 -3.25
N TYR A 28 -0.47 5.92 -2.18
CA TYR A 28 -0.85 6.24 -0.81
C TYR A 28 0.35 6.89 -0.12
N VAL A 29 0.09 8.00 0.55
CA VAL A 29 1.08 8.73 1.32
C VAL A 29 0.73 8.58 2.78
N ILE A 30 1.65 8.02 3.55
CA ILE A 30 1.55 7.95 5.00
C ILE A 30 2.29 9.15 5.56
N LYS A 31 1.61 9.87 6.43
CA LYS A 31 2.11 11.03 7.15
C LYS A 31 2.08 10.78 8.64
N ASP A 32 2.99 11.44 9.36
CA ASP A 32 2.94 11.50 10.82
C ASP A 32 1.82 12.44 11.32
N ALA A 33 1.75 12.62 12.64
CA ALA A 33 0.82 13.55 13.29
C ALA A 33 1.03 15.03 12.93
N HIS A 34 2.20 15.40 12.41
CA HIS A 34 2.57 16.73 11.94
C HIS A 34 2.40 16.90 10.42
N GLU A 35 1.66 15.98 9.78
CA GLU A 35 1.44 15.92 8.34
C GLU A 35 2.71 15.75 7.49
N GLN A 36 3.82 15.31 8.10
CA GLN A 36 5.08 15.08 7.38
C GLN A 36 5.05 13.70 6.70
N PRO A 37 5.36 13.61 5.39
CA PRO A 37 5.36 12.34 4.68
C PRO A 37 6.50 11.46 5.19
N ILE A 38 6.15 10.29 5.74
CA ILE A 38 7.11 9.30 6.23
C ILE A 38 7.27 8.12 5.28
N LEU A 39 6.22 7.81 4.51
CA LEU A 39 6.21 6.66 3.62
C LEU A 39 5.29 6.93 2.42
N ASN A 40 5.68 6.40 1.26
CA ASN A 40 4.87 6.45 0.06
C ASN A 40 4.70 5.03 -0.50
N ILE A 41 3.48 4.61 -0.75
CA ILE A 41 3.14 3.29 -1.26
C ILE A 41 2.60 3.45 -2.67
N ILE A 42 3.26 2.84 -3.64
CA ILE A 42 2.83 2.86 -5.04
C ILE A 42 2.35 1.47 -5.42
N GLY A 43 1.07 1.37 -5.78
CA GLY A 43 0.46 0.14 -6.27
C GLY A 43 0.68 -0.07 -7.77
N PRO A 44 0.33 -1.26 -8.28
CA PRO A 44 0.44 -1.57 -9.70
C PRO A 44 -0.48 -0.66 -10.54
N CYS A 45 -0.03 -0.31 -11.75
CA CYS A 45 -0.79 0.54 -12.67
C CYS A 45 -2.05 -0.13 -13.21
N CYS A 46 -2.11 -1.47 -13.17
CA CYS A 46 -3.23 -2.24 -13.69
C CYS A 46 -3.50 -3.41 -12.74
N ILE A 47 -4.60 -3.34 -11.97
CA ILE A 47 -5.17 -4.52 -11.31
C ILE A 47 -6.07 -5.18 -12.36
N CYS A 48 -5.46 -5.95 -13.25
CA CYS A 48 -6.18 -6.71 -14.28
C CYS A 48 -6.57 -8.08 -13.74
N ASP A 49 -7.62 -8.16 -12.92
CA ASP A 49 -8.22 -9.44 -12.55
C ASP A 49 -9.12 -9.91 -13.70
N GLY A 50 -8.53 -10.58 -14.70
CA GLY A 50 -9.25 -11.05 -15.88
C GLY A 50 -8.46 -12.03 -16.75
N PRO A 51 -9.12 -12.75 -17.68
CA PRO A 51 -8.51 -13.78 -18.53
C PRO A 51 -7.48 -13.23 -19.54
N TYR A 52 -7.41 -11.91 -19.69
CA TYR A 52 -6.37 -11.19 -20.45
C TYR A 52 -5.31 -10.60 -19.51
N SER A 53 -4.91 -11.39 -18.51
CA SER A 53 -3.94 -11.05 -17.48
C SER A 53 -2.72 -10.35 -18.08
N CYS A 54 -2.71 -9.03 -18.02
CA CYS A 54 -1.44 -8.31 -18.02
C CYS A 54 -0.71 -8.85 -16.80
N CYS A 55 0.45 -9.47 -16.99
CA CYS A 55 1.30 -10.07 -15.94
C CYS A 55 1.87 -9.03 -14.97
N CYS A 56 1.05 -8.09 -14.53
CA CYS A 56 1.36 -7.13 -13.51
C CYS A 56 1.26 -7.87 -12.18
N GLU A 57 2.42 -8.30 -11.68
CA GLU A 57 2.55 -8.72 -10.30
C GLU A 57 1.84 -7.69 -9.40
N ASN A 58 1.01 -8.17 -8.48
CA ASN A 58 0.33 -7.36 -7.49
C ASN A 58 1.34 -6.90 -6.42
N LYS A 59 2.32 -6.12 -6.88
CA LYS A 59 3.42 -5.54 -6.11
C LYS A 59 3.04 -4.12 -5.73
N PHE A 60 2.99 -3.86 -4.43
CA PHE A 60 2.93 -2.54 -3.86
C PHE A 60 4.33 -2.18 -3.39
N THR A 61 4.95 -1.20 -4.02
CA THR A 61 6.30 -0.76 -3.67
C THR A 61 6.23 0.28 -2.56
N LEU A 62 7.04 0.10 -1.51
CA LEU A 62 7.19 1.01 -0.39
C LEU A 62 8.40 1.90 -0.64
N PHE A 63 8.19 3.21 -0.68
CA PHE A 63 9.22 4.23 -0.76
C PHE A 63 9.30 5.00 0.55
N GLY A 64 10.50 5.44 0.91
CA GLY A 64 10.71 6.34 2.04
C GLY A 64 10.06 7.72 1.85
N SER A 65 10.33 8.63 2.78
CA SER A 65 9.85 10.01 2.75
C SER A 65 10.31 10.77 1.50
N ASP A 66 11.47 10.40 0.95
CA ASP A 66 12.07 10.99 -0.25
C ASP A 66 11.38 10.59 -1.57
N ARG A 67 10.43 9.63 -1.54
CA ARG A 67 9.72 9.08 -2.73
C ARG A 67 10.66 8.43 -3.76
N ILE A 68 11.93 8.21 -3.43
CA ILE A 68 12.95 7.72 -4.35
C ILE A 68 13.53 6.41 -3.83
N THR A 69 13.81 6.34 -2.53
CA THR A 69 14.40 5.16 -1.90
C THR A 69 13.33 4.09 -1.69
N GLU A 70 13.38 2.99 -2.45
CA GLU A 70 12.57 1.79 -2.20
C GLU A 70 13.07 1.12 -0.92
N ILE A 71 12.22 1.10 0.11
CA ILE A 71 12.53 0.48 1.41
C ILE A 71 11.95 -0.94 1.51
N GLY A 72 11.08 -1.32 0.57
CA GLY A 72 10.50 -2.65 0.54
C GLY A 72 9.37 -2.79 -0.46
N ALA A 73 8.74 -3.96 -0.44
CA ALA A 73 7.56 -4.24 -1.24
C ALA A 73 6.61 -5.20 -0.53
N ILE A 74 5.32 -4.97 -0.75
CA ILE A 74 4.22 -5.84 -0.33
C ILE A 74 3.71 -6.56 -1.57
N TYR A 75 3.66 -7.88 -1.52
CA TYR A 75 3.14 -8.70 -2.61
C TYR A 75 1.83 -9.33 -2.17
N LYS A 76 0.77 -9.09 -2.96
CA LYS A 76 -0.49 -9.82 -2.79
C LYS A 76 -0.53 -10.98 -3.78
N LYS A 77 -0.54 -12.21 -3.30
CA LYS A 77 -0.62 -13.39 -4.17
C LYS A 77 -2.07 -13.83 -4.33
N TYR A 78 -2.72 -13.44 -5.43
CA TYR A 78 -4.02 -14.01 -5.79
C TYR A 78 -3.83 -15.44 -6.32
N SER A 79 -4.44 -16.43 -5.67
CA SER A 79 -4.27 -17.86 -6.00
C SER A 79 -5.12 -18.33 -7.19
N GLY A 80 -5.48 -17.43 -8.11
CA GLY A 80 -6.28 -17.73 -9.29
C GLY A 80 -7.80 -17.65 -9.05
N PHE A 81 -8.51 -17.40 -10.15
CA PHE A 81 -9.91 -17.00 -10.35
C PHE A 81 -11.02 -17.78 -9.61
N LEU A 82 -10.73 -18.78 -8.77
CA LEU A 82 -11.73 -19.67 -8.17
C LEU A 82 -11.80 -19.64 -6.63
N LYS A 83 -11.00 -18.81 -5.94
CA LYS A 83 -10.96 -18.82 -4.46
C LYS A 83 -11.41 -17.54 -3.76
N GLU A 84 -11.65 -16.46 -4.49
CA GLU A 84 -12.10 -15.19 -3.89
C GLU A 84 -13.60 -15.12 -3.62
N ALA A 85 -14.42 -16.02 -4.19
CA ALA A 85 -15.83 -16.07 -3.84
C ALA A 85 -16.09 -16.72 -2.46
N PHE A 86 -15.15 -17.48 -1.89
CA PHE A 86 -15.47 -18.39 -0.78
C PHE A 86 -14.48 -18.51 0.39
N THR A 87 -13.32 -17.85 0.42
CA THR A 87 -12.52 -17.82 1.66
C THR A 87 -11.66 -16.57 1.75
N SER A 88 -12.05 -15.66 2.66
CA SER A 88 -11.30 -14.45 3.03
C SER A 88 -10.00 -14.82 3.75
N SER A 89 -8.98 -15.20 2.99
CA SER A 89 -7.62 -15.34 3.51
C SER A 89 -6.64 -14.87 2.44
N ASP A 90 -6.48 -13.55 2.35
CA ASP A 90 -5.41 -12.94 1.56
C ASP A 90 -4.06 -13.27 2.22
N VAL A 91 -3.15 -13.92 1.48
CA VAL A 91 -1.78 -14.15 1.93
C VAL A 91 -0.93 -12.97 1.46
N PHE A 92 -0.56 -12.10 2.41
CA PHE A 92 0.34 -10.98 2.18
C PHE A 92 1.76 -11.37 2.57
N SER A 93 2.72 -11.13 1.68
CA SER A 93 4.14 -11.22 1.99
C SER A 93 4.73 -9.81 2.03
N MET A 94 5.38 -9.46 3.13
CA MET A 94 6.13 -8.21 3.29
C MET A 94 7.62 -8.52 3.22
N HIS A 95 8.35 -7.79 2.37
CA HIS A 95 9.80 -7.84 2.33
C HIS A 95 10.34 -6.42 2.48
N GLY A 96 11.12 -6.17 3.52
CA GLY A 96 11.73 -4.86 3.78
C GLY A 96 12.74 -4.94 4.93
N GLU A 97 13.82 -4.17 4.80
CA GLU A 97 14.67 -3.84 5.94
C GLU A 97 14.02 -2.65 6.66
N PHE A 98 13.36 -2.94 7.78
CA PHE A 98 12.85 -1.90 8.66
C PHE A 98 14.07 -1.28 9.34
N MET A 99 14.75 -0.36 8.67
CA MET A 99 15.75 0.47 9.35
C MET A 99 15.03 1.19 10.47
N ASP A 100 15.48 0.94 11.70
CA ASP A 100 14.95 1.49 12.94
C ASP A 100 14.82 3.01 12.82
N LEU A 101 13.65 3.49 12.39
CA LEU A 101 13.23 4.88 12.44
C LEU A 101 12.36 5.05 13.69
N PHE A 102 12.96 4.78 14.86
CA PHE A 102 12.50 5.19 16.18
C PHE A 102 13.70 5.43 17.10
#